data_AF-A0A530QY99-F1
#
_entry.id   AF-A0A530QY99-F1
#
_cell.length_a   1.000
_cell.length_b   1.000
_cell.length_c   1.000
_cell.angle_alpha   90.00
_cell.angle_beta   90.00
_cell.angle_gamma   90.00
#
_symmetry.space_group_name_H-M   'P 1'
#
loop_
_entity.id
_entity.type
_entity.pdbx_description
1 polymer ?
#
loop_
_entity_poly.entity_id
_entity_poly.type
_entity_poly.pdbx_seq_one_letter_code
_entity_poly.pdbx_strand_id
1 'polypeptide(L)'
;HTNSAAGALTRLRDMDIDGYLLGATIRGVIAQRLLRRVCPACHAAEQTSSTCRTCNGSGYSGRTVTYEMLQVSPRIAELIDQGASEMEIGKAAAEDDLVPMAVHAQVLAQSQVTTIEEVRRVIDLNGGG
;
A
#
# COMPACT_ATOMS: atom_id res chain seq x y z
N HIS A 1 1.73 13.50 -3.74
CA HIS A 1 0.64 12.56 -3.45
C HIS A 1 0.48 11.63 -4.65
N THR A 2 0.78 10.35 -4.49
CA THR A 2 0.72 9.33 -5.55
C THR A 2 -0.02 8.10 -5.05
N ASN A 3 -0.43 7.24 -5.96
CA ASN A 3 -1.21 6.03 -5.64
C ASN A 3 -0.34 4.80 -5.35
N SER A 4 0.93 4.84 -5.75
CA SER A 4 1.91 3.75 -5.61
C SER A 4 3.31 4.30 -5.28
N ALA A 5 4.22 3.40 -4.92
CA ALA A 5 5.63 3.73 -4.70
C ALA A 5 6.34 4.07 -6.03
N ALA A 6 6.08 3.32 -7.10
CA ALA A 6 6.65 3.58 -8.43
C ALA A 6 6.17 4.92 -9.00
N GLY A 7 4.90 5.27 -8.81
CA GLY A 7 4.31 6.53 -9.24
C GLY A 7 4.93 7.75 -8.56
N ALA A 8 5.55 7.59 -7.39
CA ALA A 8 6.31 8.68 -6.76
C ALA A 8 7.57 9.02 -7.56
N LEU A 9 8.25 8.02 -8.13
CA LEU A 9 9.47 8.22 -8.92
C LEU A 9 9.16 8.93 -10.24
N THR A 10 8.11 8.50 -10.94
CA THR A 10 7.65 9.18 -12.16
C THR A 10 7.19 10.60 -11.86
N ARG A 11 6.48 10.82 -10.74
CA ARG A 11 6.03 12.16 -10.37
C ARG A 11 7.17 13.13 -10.04
N LEU A 12 8.26 12.65 -9.43
CA LEU A 12 9.44 13.48 -9.19
C LEU A 12 10.11 13.89 -10.50
N ARG A 13 10.15 12.99 -11.48
CA ARG A 13 10.63 13.31 -12.83
C ARG A 13 9.73 14.31 -13.55
N ASP A 14 8.41 14.20 -13.41
CA ASP A 14 7.45 15.20 -13.93
C ASP A 14 7.60 16.59 -13.28
N MET A 15 8.32 16.67 -12.15
CA MET A 15 8.68 17.92 -11.46
C MET A 15 10.09 18.39 -11.83
N ASP A 16 10.59 17.98 -13.00
CA ASP A 16 11.89 18.34 -13.57
C ASP A 16 13.11 17.90 -12.74
N ILE A 17 12.98 16.80 -11.97
CA ILE A 17 14.14 16.18 -11.32
C ILE A 17 14.75 15.13 -12.25
N ASP A 18 16.05 15.27 -12.52
CA ASP A 18 16.80 14.35 -13.38
C ASP A 18 16.75 12.90 -12.87
N GLY A 19 16.49 11.96 -13.79
CA GLY A 19 16.39 10.52 -13.49
C GLY A 19 17.65 9.97 -12.81
N TYR A 20 18.83 10.35 -13.31
CA TYR A 20 20.11 9.97 -12.70
C TYR A 20 20.21 10.38 -11.22
N LEU A 21 19.75 11.59 -10.85
CA LEU A 21 19.77 12.04 -9.46
C LEU A 21 18.84 11.20 -8.60
N LEU A 22 17.65 10.88 -9.10
CA LEU A 22 16.69 10.02 -8.42
C LEU A 22 17.27 8.61 -8.18
N GLY A 23 17.82 7.99 -9.22
CA GLY A 23 18.43 6.66 -9.14
C GLY A 23 19.67 6.59 -8.24
N ALA A 24 20.45 7.67 -8.16
CA ALA A 24 21.64 7.73 -7.32
C ALA A 24 21.36 8.06 -5.84
N THR A 25 20.26 8.74 -5.53
CA THR A 25 20.01 9.30 -4.18
C THR A 25 18.90 8.59 -3.41
N ILE A 26 17.86 8.09 -4.10
CA ILE A 26 16.73 7.45 -3.46
C ILE A 26 17.09 5.99 -3.18
N ARG A 27 17.01 5.57 -1.92
CA ARG A 27 17.19 4.16 -1.53
C ARG A 27 15.91 3.34 -1.62
N GLY A 28 14.77 3.99 -1.45
CA GLY A 28 13.48 3.34 -1.52
C GLY A 28 12.33 4.32 -1.33
N VAL A 29 11.15 3.87 -1.70
CA VAL A 29 9.90 4.60 -1.59
C VAL A 29 8.87 3.73 -0.90
N ILE A 30 8.14 4.30 0.05
CA ILE A 30 7.02 3.64 0.72
C ILE A 30 5.74 4.33 0.28
N ALA A 31 4.78 3.55 -0.21
CA ALA A 31 3.41 3.99 -0.38
C ALA A 31 2.52 3.29 0.65
N GLN A 32 1.59 4.02 1.26
CA GLN A 32 0.75 3.49 2.33
C GLN A 32 -0.69 4.01 2.26
N ARG A 33 -1.61 3.20 2.78
CA ARG A 33 -3.00 3.59 3.08
C ARG A 33 -3.40 3.08 4.46
N LEU A 34 -4.38 3.76 5.06
CA LEU A 34 -4.92 3.39 6.36
C LEU A 34 -6.26 2.66 6.18
N LEU A 35 -6.36 1.48 6.79
CA LEU A 35 -7.58 0.69 6.87
C LEU A 35 -8.11 0.75 8.30
N ARG A 36 -9.43 0.75 8.48
CA ARG A 36 -10.03 0.55 9.80
C ARG A 36 -9.72 -0.87 10.28
N ARG A 37 -9.37 -0.99 11.56
CA ARG A 37 -9.09 -2.28 12.19
C ARG A 37 -10.39 -2.87 12.73
N VAL A 38 -10.57 -4.18 12.58
CA VAL A 38 -11.69 -4.92 13.19
C VAL A 38 -11.72 -4.65 14.69
N CYS A 39 -12.92 -4.40 15.24
CA CYS A 39 -13.07 -4.15 16.66
C CYS A 39 -12.77 -5.44 17.47
N PRO A 40 -11.77 -5.44 18.36
CA PRO A 40 -11.41 -6.63 19.12
C PRO A 40 -12.51 -7.04 20.11
N ALA A 41 -13.35 -6.10 20.56
CA ALA A 41 -14.34 -6.37 21.61
C ALA A 41 -15.57 -7.15 21.11
N CYS A 42 -16.08 -6.84 19.91
CA CYS A 42 -17.28 -7.48 19.37
C CYS A 42 -17.00 -8.53 18.29
N HIS A 43 -15.77 -8.61 17.76
CA HIS A 43 -15.41 -9.63 16.79
C HIS A 43 -14.78 -10.87 17.45
N ALA A 44 -14.14 -10.73 18.60
CA ALA A 44 -13.56 -11.87 19.34
C ALA A 44 -14.52 -12.45 20.39
N ALA A 45 -15.56 -11.72 20.78
CA ALA A 45 -16.54 -12.18 21.76
C ALA A 45 -17.92 -12.24 21.11
N GLU A 46 -18.65 -13.33 21.33
CA GLU A 46 -20.09 -13.44 21.08
C GLU A 46 -20.85 -12.47 22.01
N GLN A 47 -20.75 -11.16 21.77
CA GLN A 47 -21.45 -10.18 22.59
C GLN A 47 -22.93 -10.19 22.27
N THR A 48 -23.74 -10.50 23.28
CA THR A 48 -25.21 -10.61 23.22
C THR A 48 -25.94 -9.26 23.36
N SER A 49 -25.21 -8.14 23.49
CA SER A 49 -25.79 -6.80 23.61
C SER A 49 -26.03 -6.15 22.24
N SER A 50 -27.13 -5.40 22.08
CA SER A 50 -27.55 -4.80 20.81
C SER A 50 -26.56 -3.80 20.18
N THR A 51 -25.59 -3.25 20.93
CA THR A 51 -24.57 -2.34 20.39
C THR A 51 -23.26 -2.38 21.19
N CYS A 52 -22.14 -2.64 20.52
CA CYS A 52 -20.82 -2.67 21.15
C CYS A 52 -20.35 -1.26 21.56
N ARG A 53 -19.98 -1.06 22.83
CA ARG A 53 -19.47 0.22 23.37
C ARG A 53 -18.08 0.61 22.87
N THR A 54 -17.27 -0.35 22.44
CA THR A 54 -15.89 -0.08 21.99
C THR A 54 -15.84 0.52 20.59
N CYS A 55 -16.73 0.09 19.70
CA CYS A 55 -16.80 0.57 18.32
C CYS A 55 -18.07 1.37 18.01
N ASN A 56 -18.95 1.57 19.01
CA ASN A 56 -20.27 2.18 18.87
C ASN A 56 -21.11 1.56 17.75
N GLY A 57 -21.06 0.23 17.65
CA GLY A 57 -21.80 -0.52 16.61
C GLY A 57 -21.19 -0.48 15.21
N SER A 58 -20.07 0.22 14.99
CA SER A 58 -19.47 0.30 13.64
C SER A 58 -18.77 -0.98 13.17
N GLY A 59 -18.44 -1.89 14.10
CA GLY A 59 -17.62 -3.08 13.81
C GLY A 59 -16.12 -2.82 13.74
N TYR A 60 -15.66 -1.56 13.79
CA TYR A 60 -14.25 -1.19 13.69
C TYR A 60 -13.78 -0.35 14.88
N SER A 61 -12.54 -0.53 15.31
CA SER A 61 -11.92 0.32 16.33
C SER A 61 -10.43 0.47 16.06
N GLY A 62 -9.98 1.71 15.85
CA GLY A 62 -8.62 2.03 15.45
C GLY A 62 -8.35 1.83 13.95
N ARG A 63 -7.08 1.91 13.58
CA ARG A 63 -6.59 1.77 12.20
C ARG A 63 -5.39 0.84 12.13
N THR A 64 -5.20 0.22 10.98
CA THR A 64 -4.00 -0.51 10.58
C THR A 64 -3.46 0.07 9.28
N VAL A 65 -2.19 -0.16 8.98
CA VAL A 65 -1.56 0.27 7.73
C VAL A 65 -1.53 -0.88 6.74
N THR A 66 -1.87 -0.61 5.49
CA THR A 66 -1.40 -1.39 4.34
C THR A 66 -0.37 -0.56 3.60
N TYR A 67 0.69 -1.21 3.12
CA TYR A 67 1.81 -0.54 2.48
C TYR A 67 2.44 -1.44 1.43
N GLU A 68 3.18 -0.81 0.54
CA GLU A 68 4.18 -1.41 -0.33
C GLU A 68 5.49 -0.64 -0.19
N MET A 69 6.60 -1.34 -0.37
CA MET A 69 7.93 -0.77 -0.25
C MET A 69 8.72 -1.13 -1.49
N LEU A 70 9.08 -0.10 -2.27
CA LEU A 70 9.96 -0.21 -3.42
C LEU A 70 11.38 0.09 -2.96
N GLN A 71 12.27 -0.87 -3.15
CA GLN A 71 13.70 -0.66 -2.97
C GLN A 71 14.32 -0.27 -4.31
N VAL A 72 15.16 0.76 -4.31
CA VAL A 72 15.87 1.18 -5.53
C VAL A 72 17.11 0.32 -5.65
N SER A 73 16.96 -0.82 -6.32
CA SER A 73 18.07 -1.67 -6.75
C SER A 73 18.86 -1.01 -7.90
N PRO A 74 20.06 -1.48 -8.24
CA PRO A 74 20.79 -0.99 -9.42
C PRO A 74 19.97 -1.07 -10.72
N ARG A 75 19.17 -2.14 -10.87
CA ARG A 75 18.25 -2.33 -12.00
C ARG A 75 17.16 -1.25 -12.02
N ILE A 76 16.55 -0.97 -10.87
CA ILE A 76 15.53 0.08 -10.76
C ILE A 76 16.14 1.46 -11.00
N ALA A 77 17.34 1.74 -10.49
CA ALA A 77 18.04 3.00 -10.72
C ALA A 77 18.28 3.25 -12.22
N GLU A 78 18.68 2.21 -12.96
CA GLU A 78 18.85 2.27 -14.41
C GLU A 78 17.53 2.55 -15.14
N LEU A 79 16.42 1.90 -14.73
CA LEU A 79 15.09 2.17 -15.30
C LEU A 79 14.62 3.61 -15.05
N ILE A 80 14.90 4.15 -13.85
CA ILE A 80 14.59 5.55 -13.51
C ILE A 80 15.34 6.50 -14.44
N ASP A 81 16.65 6.28 -14.63
CA ASP A 81 17.52 7.10 -15.49
C ASP A 81 17.08 7.06 -16.96
N GLN A 82 16.67 5.89 -17.45
CA GLN A 82 16.16 5.68 -18.80
C GLN A 82 14.76 6.26 -19.05
N GLY A 83 14.13 6.85 -18.04
CA GLY A 83 12.81 7.46 -18.21
C GLY A 83 11.66 6.44 -18.20
N ALA A 84 11.85 5.24 -17.64
CA ALA A 84 10.84 4.19 -17.63
C ALA A 84 9.51 4.64 -17.00
N SER A 85 8.43 4.01 -17.45
CA SER A 85 7.06 4.23 -16.97
C SER A 85 6.84 3.64 -15.57
N GLU A 86 5.75 4.08 -14.91
CA GLU A 86 5.34 3.53 -13.60
C GLU A 86 5.14 2.01 -13.66
N MET A 87 4.56 1.52 -14.75
CA MET A 87 4.29 0.09 -14.97
C MET A 87 5.58 -0.73 -15.13
N GLU A 88 6.55 -0.21 -15.87
CA GLU A 88 7.85 -0.88 -16.07
C GLU A 88 8.64 -0.95 -14.76
N ILE A 89 8.68 0.15 -14.01
CA ILE A 89 9.31 0.22 -12.69
C ILE A 89 8.57 -0.71 -11.71
N GLY A 90 7.24 -0.69 -11.71
CA GLY A 90 6.42 -1.54 -10.85
C GLY A 90 6.63 -3.03 -11.12
N LYS A 91 6.70 -3.43 -12.39
CA LYS A 91 7.02 -4.81 -12.79
C LYS A 91 8.41 -5.23 -12.32
N ALA A 92 9.43 -4.40 -12.55
CA ALA A 92 10.78 -4.70 -12.09
C ALA A 92 10.86 -4.78 -10.55
N ALA A 93 10.15 -3.90 -9.83
CA ALA A 93 10.12 -3.92 -8.38
C ALA A 93 9.43 -5.18 -7.84
N ALA A 94 8.37 -5.66 -8.49
CA ALA A 94 7.71 -6.93 -8.12
C ALA A 94 8.62 -8.15 -8.33
N GLU A 95 9.50 -8.11 -9.32
CA GLU A 95 10.56 -9.12 -9.50
C GLU A 95 11.67 -8.99 -8.43
N ASP A 96 11.87 -7.79 -7.87
CA ASP A 96 12.77 -7.48 -6.76
C ASP A 96 12.05 -7.61 -5.38
N ASP A 97 11.13 -8.56 -5.24
CA ASP A 97 10.40 -8.91 -4.01
C ASP A 97 9.49 -7.81 -3.42
N LEU A 98 9.13 -6.77 -4.19
CA LEU A 98 8.07 -5.84 -3.76
C LEU A 98 6.76 -6.60 -3.58
N VAL A 99 6.16 -6.46 -2.40
CA VAL A 99 4.79 -6.92 -2.13
C VAL A 99 3.81 -5.79 -2.47
N PRO A 100 2.91 -5.96 -3.46
CA PRO A 100 1.95 -4.92 -3.80
C PRO A 100 1.02 -4.60 -2.64
N MET A 101 0.62 -3.33 -2.51
CA MET A 101 -0.25 -2.89 -1.41
C MET A 101 -1.59 -3.66 -1.37
N ALA A 102 -2.11 -4.05 -2.53
CA ALA A 102 -3.30 -4.89 -2.64
C ALA A 102 -3.10 -6.28 -2.03
N VAL A 103 -1.93 -6.89 -2.24
CA VAL A 103 -1.60 -8.21 -1.67
C VAL A 103 -1.46 -8.10 -0.16
N HIS A 104 -0.73 -7.10 0.34
CA HIS A 104 -0.62 -6.88 1.79
C HIS A 104 -1.99 -6.60 2.43
N ALA A 105 -2.85 -5.81 1.78
CA ALA A 105 -4.20 -5.55 2.27
C ALA A 105 -5.05 -6.83 2.35
N GLN A 106 -4.94 -7.72 1.36
CA GLN A 106 -5.62 -9.02 1.38
C GLN A 106 -5.13 -9.90 2.55
N VAL A 107 -3.83 -9.93 2.82
CA VAL A 107 -3.26 -10.66 3.97
C VAL A 107 -3.83 -10.14 5.30
N LEU A 108 -3.95 -8.81 5.46
CA LEU A 108 -4.56 -8.21 6.65
C LEU A 108 -6.03 -8.61 6.82
N ALA A 109 -6.78 -8.70 5.72
CA ALA A 109 -8.18 -9.16 5.76
C ALA A 109 -8.28 -10.65 6.10
N GLN A 110 -7.44 -11.49 5.49
CA GLN A 110 -7.38 -12.94 5.78
C GLN A 110 -6.98 -13.22 7.24
N SER A 111 -6.12 -12.38 7.80
CA SER A 111 -5.69 -12.44 9.20
C SER A 111 -6.67 -11.76 10.17
N GLN A 112 -7.85 -11.36 9.71
CA GLN A 112 -8.91 -10.71 10.49
C GLN A 112 -8.46 -9.40 11.21
N VAL A 113 -7.40 -8.75 10.71
CA VAL A 113 -6.97 -7.43 11.21
C VAL A 113 -7.89 -6.35 10.67
N THR A 114 -8.32 -6.47 9.42
CA THR A 114 -9.36 -5.65 8.77
C THR A 114 -10.38 -6.57 8.08
N THR A 115 -11.33 -6.01 7.33
CA THR A 115 -12.28 -6.82 6.51
C THR A 115 -12.05 -6.59 5.02
N ILE A 116 -12.54 -7.51 4.20
CA ILE A 116 -12.45 -7.39 2.74
C ILE A 116 -13.29 -6.21 2.20
N GLU A 117 -14.39 -5.85 2.85
CA GLU A 117 -15.18 -4.65 2.54
C GLU A 117 -14.38 -3.39 2.82
N GLU A 118 -13.59 -3.39 3.90
CA GLU A 118 -12.66 -2.30 4.18
C GLU A 118 -11.63 -2.18 3.06
N VAL A 119 -10.97 -3.30 2.74
CA VAL A 119 -9.95 -3.34 1.69
C VAL A 119 -10.51 -2.80 0.37
N ARG A 120 -11.67 -3.26 -0.07
CA ARG A 120 -12.32 -2.79 -1.31
C ARG A 120 -12.71 -1.32 -1.29
N ARG A 121 -12.98 -0.73 -0.11
CA ARG A 121 -13.27 0.71 0.00
C ARG A 121 -12.02 1.57 -0.20
N VAL A 122 -10.85 1.07 0.20
CA VAL A 122 -9.62 1.87 0.26
C VAL A 122 -8.62 1.51 -0.84
N ILE A 123 -8.64 0.28 -1.36
CA ILE A 123 -7.67 -0.26 -2.31
C ILE A 123 -8.40 -0.76 -3.56
N ASP A 124 -7.90 -0.40 -4.74
CA ASP A 124 -8.34 -1.03 -5.98
C ASP A 124 -7.70 -2.42 -6.09
N LEU A 125 -8.54 -3.45 -6.02
CA LEU A 125 -8.11 -4.84 -6.08
C LEU A 125 -7.97 -5.39 -7.50
N ASN A 126 -8.41 -4.63 -8.51
CA ASN A 126 -8.36 -5.07 -9.91
C ASN A 126 -7.00 -4.85 -10.58
N GLY A 127 -6.01 -4.33 -9.84
CA GLY A 127 -4.66 -4.09 -10.37
C GLY A 127 -4.66 -2.94 -11.36
N GLY A 128 -4.59 -1.72 -10.84
CA GLY A 128 -4.46 -0.49 -11.64
C GLY A 128 -3.27 0.32 -11.16
N GLY A 129 -2.10 0.00 -11.69
CA GLY A 129 -0.84 0.75 -11.62
C GLY A 129 0.00 0.36 -12.81
#